data_AF-A0A0H3ZQY8-F1
#
_entry.id   AF-A0A0H3ZQY8-F1
#
_cell.length_a   1.000
_cell.length_b   1.000
_cell.length_c   1.000
_cell.angle_alpha   90.00
_cell.angle_beta   90.00
_cell.angle_gamma   90.00
#
_symmetry.space_group_name_H-M   'P 1'
#
loop_
_entity.id
_entity.type
_entity.pdbx_description
1 polymer ?
#
loop_
_entity_poly.entity_id
_entity_poly.type
_entity_poly.pdbx_seq_one_letter_code
_entity_poly.pdbx_strand_id
1 'polypeptide(L)'
;MKKLFVCFTVLLAMLSPAYSWAVEVAALAAESVPGVDLIALIQAFAGESAPVWIGWISFVLVIWSQLRQLISPTLIARLPRWVIWVLEFAAANFGKSRNDYLQDPLTYKKRT
;
A
#
# COMPACT_ATOMS: atom_id res chain seq x y z
N MET A 1 27.22 -4.18 11.16
CA MET A 1 27.13 -2.74 10.82
C MET A 1 27.08 -2.47 9.31
N LYS A 2 28.03 -2.98 8.50
CA LYS A 2 28.03 -2.76 7.03
C LYS A 2 26.73 -3.19 6.31
N LYS A 3 26.13 -4.32 6.68
CA LYS A 3 24.88 -4.82 6.08
C LYS A 3 23.66 -3.92 6.38
N LEU A 4 23.64 -3.29 7.57
CA LEU A 4 22.57 -2.36 7.97
C LEU A 4 22.67 -1.05 7.18
N PHE A 5 23.90 -0.57 6.94
CA PHE A 5 24.16 0.63 6.16
C PHE A 5 23.78 0.47 4.69
N VAL A 6 24.04 -0.70 4.10
CA VAL A 6 23.65 -1.03 2.71
C VAL A 6 22.13 -1.13 2.55
N CYS A 7 21.41 -1.74 3.51
CA CYS A 7 19.94 -1.75 3.46
C CYS A 7 19.35 -0.35 3.59
N PHE A 8 19.94 0.51 4.43
CA PHE A 8 19.47 1.88 4.61
C PHE A 8 19.71 2.75 3.37
N THR A 9 20.86 2.61 2.70
CA THR A 9 21.14 3.34 1.44
C THR A 9 20.31 2.83 0.27
N VAL A 10 20.03 1.52 0.19
CA VAL A 10 19.11 0.97 -0.83
C VAL A 10 17.67 1.45 -0.60
N LEU A 11 17.20 1.51 0.65
CA LEU A 11 15.89 2.07 0.99
C LEU A 11 15.77 3.56 0.62
N LEU A 12 16.79 4.37 0.94
CA LEU A 12 16.84 5.78 0.55
C LEU A 12 16.94 5.99 -0.97
N ALA A 13 17.72 5.16 -1.66
CA ALA A 13 17.83 5.20 -3.12
C ALA A 13 16.55 4.77 -3.82
N MET A 14 15.71 3.92 -3.20
CA MET A 14 14.40 3.52 -3.71
C MET A 14 13.30 4.55 -3.42
N LEU A 15 13.45 5.36 -2.37
CA LEU A 15 12.53 6.47 -2.06
C LEU A 15 12.62 7.60 -3.09
N SER A 16 13.79 7.85 -3.70
CA SER A 16 13.99 8.92 -4.69
C SER A 16 13.21 8.73 -6.00
N PRO A 17 13.29 7.59 -6.71
CA PRO A 17 12.51 7.37 -7.93
C PRO A 17 11.03 7.20 -7.62
N ALA A 18 10.66 6.66 -6.45
CA ALA A 18 9.25 6.51 -6.07
C ALA A 18 8.58 7.86 -5.77
N TYR A 19 9.33 8.82 -5.21
CA TYR A 19 8.86 10.20 -5.05
C TYR A 19 8.71 10.89 -6.41
N SER A 20 9.70 10.76 -7.30
CA SER A 20 9.62 11.31 -8.66
C SER A 20 8.44 10.73 -9.45
N TRP A 21 8.20 9.42 -9.33
CA TRP A 21 7.04 8.76 -9.92
C TRP A 21 5.72 9.22 -9.30
N ALA A 22 5.66 9.43 -7.98
CA ALA A 22 4.45 9.94 -7.33
C ALA A 22 4.11 11.37 -7.79
N VAL A 23 5.12 12.21 -8.01
CA VAL A 23 4.96 13.57 -8.57
C VAL A 23 4.52 13.50 -10.04
N GLU A 24 5.09 12.59 -10.82
CA GLU A 24 4.73 12.40 -12.24
C GLU A 24 3.33 11.80 -12.40
N VAL A 25 2.93 10.86 -11.54
CA VAL A 25 1.56 10.32 -11.46
C VAL A 25 0.57 11.39 -11.01
N ALA A 26 0.95 12.27 -10.08
CA ALA A 26 0.12 13.42 -9.71
C ALA A 26 -0.02 14.41 -10.88
N ALA A 27 1.03 14.62 -11.68
CA ALA A 27 0.99 15.44 -12.88
C ALA A 27 0.16 14.81 -14.02
N LEU A 28 0.26 13.49 -14.21
CA LEU A 28 -0.56 12.73 -15.17
C LEU A 28 -2.03 12.61 -14.72
N ALA A 29 -2.30 12.57 -13.42
CA ALA A 29 -3.66 12.66 -12.89
C ALA A 29 -4.26 14.06 -13.04
N ALA A 30 -3.42 15.11 -13.10
CA ALA A 30 -3.83 16.46 -13.45
C ALA A 30 -4.13 16.61 -14.95
N GLU A 31 -3.60 15.71 -15.79
CA GLU A 31 -4.00 15.57 -17.20
C GLU A 31 -5.30 14.76 -17.31
N SER A 32 -6.35 15.29 -16.69
CA SER A 32 -7.67 14.67 -16.61
C SER A 32 -8.44 14.78 -17.92
N VAL A 33 -9.32 13.81 -18.15
CA VAL A 33 -10.53 13.88 -19.00
C VAL A 33 -11.07 15.32 -19.07
N PRO A 34 -11.38 15.86 -20.26
CA PRO A 34 -11.79 17.25 -20.41
C PRO A 34 -13.01 17.54 -19.53
N GLY A 35 -12.82 18.40 -18.52
CA GLY A 35 -13.89 18.98 -17.71
C GLY A 35 -13.92 18.61 -16.22
N VAL A 36 -13.12 17.67 -15.72
CA VAL A 36 -13.10 17.34 -14.28
C VAL A 36 -11.68 17.23 -13.73
N ASP A 37 -11.22 18.33 -13.13
CA ASP A 37 -10.00 18.33 -12.31
C ASP A 37 -10.29 17.63 -10.97
N LEU A 38 -9.89 16.37 -10.89
CA LEU A 38 -10.07 15.53 -9.71
C LEU A 38 -9.31 16.08 -8.49
N ILE A 39 -8.17 16.75 -8.69
CA ILE A 39 -7.38 17.33 -7.61
C ILE A 39 -8.14 18.53 -7.03
N ALA A 40 -8.63 19.44 -7.89
CA ALA A 40 -9.47 20.56 -7.45
C ALA A 40 -10.74 20.08 -6.76
N LEU A 41 -11.36 19.00 -7.24
CA LEU A 41 -12.54 18.40 -6.59
C LEU A 41 -12.21 17.90 -5.18
N ILE A 42 -11.12 17.14 -5.02
CA ILE A 42 -10.68 16.65 -3.72
C ILE A 42 -10.37 17.81 -2.77
N GLN A 43 -9.68 18.85 -3.25
CA GLN A 43 -9.38 20.05 -2.46
C GLN A 43 -10.65 20.79 -2.03
N ALA A 44 -11.64 20.90 -2.92
CA ALA A 44 -12.90 21.56 -2.62
C ALA A 44 -13.71 20.85 -1.51
N PHE A 45 -13.66 19.52 -1.45
CA PHE A 45 -14.43 18.74 -0.48
C PHE A 45 -13.67 18.41 0.81
N ALA A 46 -12.36 18.20 0.74
CA ALA A 46 -11.55 17.70 1.85
C ALA A 46 -10.42 18.66 2.28
N GLY A 47 -10.29 19.80 1.61
CA GLY A 47 -9.30 20.84 1.91
C GLY A 47 -7.98 20.70 1.14
N GLU A 48 -7.18 21.77 1.14
CA GLU A 48 -5.95 21.89 0.35
C GLU A 48 -4.90 20.81 0.66
N SER A 49 -4.89 20.30 1.90
CA SER A 49 -3.95 19.26 2.32
C SER A 49 -4.39 17.85 1.93
N ALA A 50 -5.65 17.64 1.53
CA ALA A 50 -6.20 16.31 1.26
C ALA A 50 -5.47 15.55 0.13
N PRO A 51 -5.12 16.16 -1.02
CA PRO A 51 -4.36 15.47 -2.05
C PRO A 51 -3.00 14.96 -1.55
N VAL A 52 -2.33 15.74 -0.69
CA VAL A 52 -1.03 15.35 -0.10
C VAL A 52 -1.19 14.13 0.79
N TRP A 53 -2.22 14.10 1.65
CA TRP A 53 -2.51 12.95 2.50
C TRP A 53 -2.92 11.71 1.70
N ILE A 54 -3.74 11.88 0.66
CA ILE A 54 -4.12 10.78 -0.25
C ILE A 54 -2.89 10.21 -0.94
N GLY A 55 -1.97 11.06 -1.39
CA GLY A 55 -0.67 10.64 -1.94
C GLY A 55 0.13 9.79 -0.95
N TRP A 56 0.28 10.26 0.29
CA TRP A 56 1.00 9.53 1.33
C TRP A 56 0.33 8.20 1.70
N ILE A 57 -0.99 8.17 1.86
CA ILE A 57 -1.74 6.94 2.14
C ILE A 57 -1.55 5.95 1.00
N SER A 58 -1.68 6.41 -0.25
CA SER A 58 -1.51 5.56 -1.43
C SER A 58 -0.10 4.98 -1.50
N PHE A 59 0.92 5.79 -1.23
CA PHE A 59 2.31 5.37 -1.20
C PHE A 59 2.56 4.29 -0.13
N VAL A 60 2.05 4.49 1.09
CA VAL A 60 2.16 3.50 2.18
C VAL A 60 1.44 2.20 1.83
N LEU A 61 0.25 2.27 1.24
CA LEU A 61 -0.51 1.09 0.83
C LEU A 61 0.21 0.30 -0.27
N VAL A 62 0.84 0.98 -1.23
CA VAL A 62 1.68 0.33 -2.24
C VAL A 62 2.85 -0.39 -1.59
N ILE A 63 3.60 0.26 -0.69
CA ILE A 63 4.69 -0.40 0.06
C ILE A 63 4.15 -1.62 0.82
N TRP A 64 3.03 -1.46 1.52
CA TRP A 64 2.42 -2.55 2.29
C TRP A 64 2.03 -3.73 1.39
N SER A 65 1.45 -3.49 0.22
CA SER A 65 1.11 -4.54 -0.75
C SER A 65 2.32 -5.36 -1.21
N GLN A 66 3.50 -4.73 -1.34
CA GLN A 66 4.74 -5.43 -1.71
C GLN A 66 5.32 -6.19 -0.52
N LEU A 67 5.35 -5.56 0.66
CA LEU A 67 5.79 -6.22 1.90
C LEU A 67 4.91 -7.43 2.24
N ARG A 68 3.59 -7.34 2.03
CA ARG A 68 2.66 -8.44 2.30
C ARG A 68 2.99 -9.69 1.48
N GLN A 69 3.51 -9.55 0.26
CA GLN A 69 3.93 -10.69 -0.56
C GLN A 69 5.15 -11.43 0.02
N LEU A 70 5.97 -10.77 0.83
CA LEU A 70 7.15 -11.36 1.48
C LEU A 70 6.82 -12.07 2.80
N ILE A 71 5.67 -11.74 3.41
CA ILE A 71 5.28 -12.29 4.71
C ILE A 71 4.45 -13.55 4.51
N SER A 72 4.86 -14.66 5.13
CA SER A 72 4.11 -15.91 5.04
C SER A 72 2.73 -15.80 5.72
N PRO A 73 1.69 -16.46 5.18
CA PRO A 73 0.36 -16.49 5.81
C PRO A 73 0.37 -17.03 7.24
N THR A 74 1.30 -17.94 7.55
CA THR A 74 1.49 -18.54 8.88
C THR A 74 1.91 -17.53 9.95
N LEU A 75 2.69 -16.50 9.58
CA LEU A 75 3.08 -15.44 10.52
C LEU A 75 1.89 -14.52 10.80
N ILE A 76 1.12 -14.16 9.78
CA ILE A 76 -0.05 -13.28 9.91
C ILE A 76 -1.19 -13.97 10.67
N ALA A 77 -1.33 -15.29 10.55
CA ALA A 77 -2.34 -16.08 11.26
C ALA A 77 -2.27 -15.94 12.80
N ARG A 78 -1.13 -15.55 13.35
CA ARG A 78 -0.94 -15.32 14.80
C ARG A 78 -1.66 -14.06 15.29
N LEU A 79 -2.00 -13.13 14.40
CA LEU A 79 -2.64 -11.86 14.75
C LEU A 79 -4.15 -12.03 15.01
N PRO A 80 -4.79 -11.15 15.79
CA PRO A 80 -6.25 -11.13 15.96
C PRO A 80 -6.98 -11.05 14.61
N ARG A 81 -8.18 -11.65 14.50
CA ARG A 81 -8.90 -11.74 13.21
C ARG A 81 -9.15 -10.36 12.57
N TRP A 82 -9.50 -9.37 13.38
CA TRP A 82 -9.73 -8.01 12.90
C TRP A 82 -8.44 -7.38 12.33
N VAL A 83 -7.27 -7.66 12.92
CA VAL A 83 -5.97 -7.19 12.39
C VAL A 83 -5.69 -7.83 11.04
N ILE A 84 -5.92 -9.14 10.92
CA ILE A 84 -5.75 -9.85 9.64
C ILE A 84 -6.62 -9.20 8.56
N TRP A 85 -7.88 -8.89 8.87
CA TRP A 85 -8.78 -8.22 7.91
C TRP A 85 -8.27 -6.86 7.48
N VAL A 86 -7.83 -6.02 8.43
CA VAL A 86 -7.27 -4.69 8.11
C VAL A 86 -6.04 -4.82 7.22
N LEU A 87 -5.12 -5.73 7.56
CA LEU A 87 -3.87 -5.92 6.82
C LEU A 87 -4.10 -6.49 5.41
N GLU A 88 -5.01 -7.46 5.27
CA GLU A 88 -5.37 -8.03 3.96
C GLU A 88 -6.16 -7.04 3.09
N PHE A 89 -7.02 -6.22 3.72
CA PHE A 89 -7.73 -5.15 3.03
C PHE A 89 -6.77 -4.08 2.53
N ALA A 90 -5.85 -3.62 3.39
CA ALA A 90 -4.81 -2.65 3.02
C ALA A 90 -3.87 -3.18 1.94
N ALA A 91 -3.67 -4.49 1.87
CA ALA A 91 -2.87 -5.13 0.81
C ALA A 91 -3.66 -5.42 -0.48
N ALA A 92 -4.95 -5.06 -0.55
CA ALA A 92 -5.86 -5.43 -1.65
C ALA A 92 -5.94 -6.95 -1.93
N ASN A 93 -5.71 -7.77 -0.89
CA ASN A 93 -5.73 -9.24 -0.94
C ASN A 93 -6.98 -9.85 -0.30
N PHE A 94 -7.82 -9.04 0.34
CA PHE A 94 -9.07 -9.50 0.93
C PHE A 94 -10.01 -10.10 -0.12
N GLY A 95 -10.42 -11.36 0.07
CA GLY A 95 -11.40 -12.04 -0.79
C GLY A 95 -10.87 -12.68 -2.09
N LYS A 96 -9.59 -12.49 -2.44
CA LYS A 96 -8.99 -13.07 -3.66
C LYS A 96 -8.63 -14.57 -3.55
N SER A 97 -8.68 -15.18 -2.37
CA SER A 97 -8.18 -16.55 -2.14
C SER A 97 -9.14 -17.68 -2.52
N ARG A 98 -10.17 -17.46 -3.34
CA ARG A 98 -11.04 -18.58 -3.78
C ARG A 98 -10.28 -19.64 -4.60
N ASN A 99 -9.14 -19.29 -5.20
CA ASN A 99 -8.33 -20.22 -6.00
C ASN A 99 -7.08 -20.79 -5.29
N ASP A 100 -6.63 -20.23 -4.17
CA ASP A 100 -5.43 -20.72 -3.47
C ASP A 100 -5.57 -20.57 -1.95
N TYR A 101 -6.27 -21.52 -1.33
CA TYR A 101 -6.57 -21.57 0.11
C TYR A 101 -5.31 -21.62 1.00
N LEU A 102 -4.16 -21.97 0.42
CA LEU A 102 -2.86 -21.96 1.08
C LEU A 102 -2.25 -20.56 1.24
N GLN A 103 -2.86 -19.52 0.66
CA GLN A 103 -2.39 -18.15 0.80
C GLN A 103 -3.19 -17.31 1.81
N ASP A 104 -4.30 -17.86 2.33
CA ASP A 104 -5.17 -17.18 3.30
C ASP A 104 -4.71 -17.41 4.75
N PRO A 105 -4.28 -16.35 5.48
CA PRO A 105 -3.90 -16.47 6.90
C PRO A 105 -5.03 -16.98 7.80
N LEU A 106 -6.30 -16.72 7.45
CA LEU A 106 -7.46 -17.18 8.23
C LEU A 106 -7.61 -18.70 8.15
N THR A 107 -7.20 -19.32 7.05
CA THR A 107 -7.17 -20.79 6.91
C THR A 107 -6.17 -21.40 7.88
N TYR A 108 -4.98 -20.82 8.01
CA TYR A 108 -3.98 -21.28 8.98
C TYR A 108 -4.43 -21.03 10.42
N LYS A 109 -5.07 -19.90 10.70
CA LYS A 109 -5.59 -19.60 12.05
C LYS A 109 -6.68 -20.56 12.52
N LYS A 110 -7.45 -21.17 11.60
CA LYS A 110 -8.42 -22.22 11.97
C LYS A 110 -7.76 -23.55 12.34
N ARG A 111 -6.50 -23.76 11.96
CA ARG A 111 -5.74 -25.00 12.19
C ARG A 111 -4.80 -24.94 13.41
N THR A 112 -4.54 -23.75 13.93
CA THR A 112 -3.73 -23.48 15.14
C THR A 112 -4.62 -23.06 16.29
#